data_AF-A0A1B8TC04-F1
#
_entry.id   AF-A0A1B8TC04-F1
#
_cell.length_a   1.000
_cell.length_b   1.000
_cell.length_c   1.000
_cell.angle_alpha   90.00
_cell.angle_beta   90.00
_cell.angle_gamma   90.00
#
_symmetry.space_group_name_H-M   'P 1'
#
loop_
_entity.id
_entity.type
_entity.pdbx_description
1 polymer ?
#
loop_
_entity_poly.entity_id
_entity_poly.type
_entity_poly.pdbx_seq_one_letter_code
_entity_poly.pdbx_strand_id
1 'polypeptide(L)'
;MKASRILKSLPILPIAFIAFTVWVLFTPATSNWVMEGEATANGYGILVREYPLASPAAQTKINQRLEKGYLTRRDVSDLIGEILHGAPAGYAVSTLAPPGMDEPKESFNTEILRRFTGDRLEARSKTLLLQLAHDS
;
A
#
# COMPACT_ATOMS: atom_id res chain seq x y z
N MET A 1 -56.02 -6.31 34.88
CA MET A 1 -55.61 -5.52 33.70
C MET A 1 -54.17 -5.91 33.35
N LYS A 2 -53.98 -6.45 32.14
CA LYS A 2 -52.76 -7.13 31.69
C LYS A 2 -51.60 -6.15 31.51
N ALA A 3 -50.45 -6.56 32.03
CA ALA A 3 -49.14 -5.95 31.79
C ALA A 3 -48.86 -5.86 30.28
N SER A 4 -48.59 -4.67 29.78
CA SER A 4 -47.99 -4.48 28.47
C SER A 4 -46.95 -3.37 28.57
N ARG A 5 -45.92 -3.47 27.73
CA ARG A 5 -44.70 -2.63 27.62
C ARG A 5 -43.42 -3.24 28.20
N ILE A 6 -43.25 -4.55 28.11
CA ILE A 6 -41.92 -5.14 27.90
C ILE A 6 -41.85 -5.54 26.43
N LEU A 7 -41.69 -4.57 25.53
CA LEU A 7 -41.41 -4.86 24.11
C LEU A 7 -40.76 -3.64 23.45
N LYS A 8 -39.63 -3.18 24.01
CA LYS A 8 -38.73 -2.18 23.39
C LYS A 8 -37.33 -2.74 23.14
N SER A 9 -37.20 -4.06 23.05
CA SER A 9 -35.91 -4.74 22.91
C SER A 9 -35.95 -5.78 21.80
N LEU A 10 -36.07 -5.32 20.55
CA LEU A 10 -35.77 -6.07 19.32
C LEU A 10 -35.24 -5.05 18.30
N PRO A 11 -34.17 -5.31 17.50
CA PRO A 11 -33.29 -6.47 17.41
C PRO A 11 -31.81 -6.03 17.32
N ILE A 12 -31.17 -5.64 18.42
CA ILE A 12 -29.74 -5.26 18.38
C ILE A 12 -28.87 -6.49 18.07
N LEU A 13 -29.22 -7.64 18.63
CA LEU A 13 -28.45 -8.88 18.46
C LEU A 13 -28.42 -9.37 17.01
N PRO A 14 -29.55 -9.45 16.28
CA PRO A 14 -29.54 -9.83 14.87
C PRO A 14 -28.79 -8.84 13.98
N ILE A 15 -28.92 -7.53 14.22
CA ILE A 15 -28.20 -6.51 13.43
C ILE A 15 -26.70 -6.59 13.68
N ALA A 16 -26.28 -6.72 14.95
CA ALA A 16 -24.88 -6.90 15.29
C ALA A 16 -24.30 -8.20 14.73
N PHE A 17 -25.09 -9.28 14.73
CA PHE A 17 -24.69 -10.56 14.14
C PHE A 17 -24.57 -10.47 12.62
N ILE A 18 -25.52 -9.83 11.93
CA ILE A 18 -25.45 -9.59 10.49
C ILE A 18 -24.22 -8.74 10.15
N ALA A 19 -24.00 -7.63 10.86
CA ALA A 19 -22.83 -6.78 10.68
C ALA A 19 -21.52 -7.56 10.92
N PHE A 20 -21.47 -8.41 11.94
CA PHE A 20 -20.32 -9.27 12.23
C PHE A 20 -20.11 -10.32 11.13
N THR A 21 -21.16 -10.98 10.64
CA THR A 21 -21.05 -11.96 9.54
C THR A 21 -20.67 -11.30 8.22
N VAL A 22 -21.20 -10.11 7.90
CA VAL A 22 -20.76 -9.32 6.75
C VAL A 22 -19.28 -8.97 6.92
N TRP A 23 -18.88 -8.48 8.09
CA TRP A 23 -17.48 -8.15 8.34
C TRP A 23 -16.58 -9.38 8.19
N VAL A 24 -16.90 -10.52 8.81
CA VAL A 24 -16.10 -11.77 8.78
C VAL A 24 -16.10 -12.48 7.41
N LEU A 25 -17.20 -12.42 6.65
CA LEU A 25 -17.28 -13.06 5.33
C LEU A 25 -16.65 -12.19 4.24
N PHE A 26 -16.69 -10.87 4.38
CA PHE A 26 -16.09 -9.95 3.43
C PHE A 26 -14.64 -9.56 3.77
N THR A 27 -14.10 -9.79 4.98
CA THR A 27 -12.69 -9.48 5.33
C THR A 27 -11.64 -10.38 4.66
N PRO A 28 -11.84 -11.70 4.48
CA PRO A 28 -10.94 -12.50 3.65
C PRO A 28 -11.01 -12.08 2.17
N ALA A 29 -12.10 -11.39 1.78
CA ALA A 29 -12.37 -10.89 0.44
C ALA A 29 -12.08 -9.39 0.26
N THR A 30 -11.70 -8.65 1.32
CA THR A 30 -11.08 -7.32 1.17
C THR A 30 -9.71 -7.58 0.58
N SER A 31 -9.63 -7.38 -0.74
CA SER A 31 -8.52 -7.79 -1.61
C SER A 31 -7.15 -7.42 -1.04
N ASN A 32 -6.09 -8.13 -1.47
CA ASN A 32 -4.69 -7.78 -1.14
C ASN A 32 -4.42 -6.26 -1.30
N TRP A 33 -5.14 -5.58 -2.20
CA TRP A 33 -5.13 -4.14 -2.34
C TRP A 33 -5.63 -3.36 -1.11
N VAL A 34 -6.75 -3.73 -0.48
CA VAL A 34 -7.26 -3.03 0.72
C VAL A 34 -6.29 -3.22 1.90
N MET A 35 -5.75 -4.44 2.03
CA MET A 35 -4.84 -4.82 3.10
C MET A 35 -3.45 -4.18 2.94
N GLU A 36 -2.81 -4.41 1.80
CA GLU A 36 -1.45 -3.95 1.54
C GLU A 36 -1.43 -2.47 1.14
N GLY A 37 -2.45 -2.03 0.38
CA GLY A 37 -2.53 -0.68 -0.17
C GLY A 37 -1.43 -0.41 -1.19
N GLU A 38 -1.61 0.69 -1.92
CA GLU A 38 -0.50 1.24 -2.68
C GLU A 38 0.62 1.69 -1.74
N ALA A 39 1.86 1.58 -2.22
CA ALA A 39 3.01 2.20 -1.57
C ALA A 39 2.79 3.71 -1.41
N THR A 40 3.36 4.26 -0.35
CA THR A 40 3.35 5.71 -0.10
C THR A 40 4.37 6.41 -0.98
N ALA A 41 4.26 7.74 -1.10
CA ALA A 41 5.28 8.57 -1.75
C ALA A 41 6.71 8.26 -1.26
N ASN A 42 6.88 8.06 0.06
CA ASN A 42 8.19 7.68 0.60
C ASN A 42 8.66 6.30 0.12
N GLY A 43 7.74 5.31 0.00
CA GLY A 43 8.08 3.98 -0.50
C GLY A 43 8.59 4.03 -1.94
N TYR A 44 7.91 4.80 -2.81
CA TYR A 44 8.40 5.06 -4.17
C TYR A 44 9.72 5.86 -4.16
N GLY A 45 9.83 6.87 -3.30
CA GLY A 45 11.04 7.71 -3.19
C GLY A 45 12.30 6.93 -2.82
N ILE A 46 12.18 5.94 -1.95
CA ILE A 46 13.28 5.00 -1.65
C ILE A 46 13.70 4.28 -2.93
N LEU A 47 12.76 3.68 -3.66
CA LEU A 47 13.09 2.95 -4.88
C LEU A 47 13.67 3.87 -5.96
N VAL A 48 13.19 5.10 -6.13
CA VAL A 48 13.79 6.07 -7.07
C VAL A 48 15.26 6.33 -6.75
N ARG A 49 15.57 6.51 -5.48
CA ARG A 49 16.95 6.78 -5.04
C ARG A 49 17.87 5.59 -5.29
N GLU A 50 17.36 4.39 -5.02
CA GLU A 50 18.15 3.17 -5.06
C GLU A 50 18.22 2.56 -6.48
N TYR A 51 17.25 2.87 -7.35
CA TYR A 51 17.15 2.30 -8.70
C TYR A 51 18.43 2.42 -9.54
N PRO A 52 19.10 3.59 -9.63
CA PRO A 52 20.32 3.73 -10.42
C PRO A 52 21.52 2.94 -9.88
N LEU A 53 21.49 2.60 -8.58
CA LEU A 53 22.54 1.86 -7.88
C LEU A 53 22.22 0.37 -7.77
N ALA A 54 20.99 -0.02 -8.08
CA ALA A 54 20.54 -1.40 -8.01
C ALA A 54 21.23 -2.26 -9.08
N SER A 55 21.42 -3.54 -8.77
CA SER A 55 21.94 -4.51 -9.74
C SER A 55 20.97 -4.65 -10.94
N PRO A 56 21.46 -5.08 -12.13
CA PRO A 56 20.59 -5.30 -13.30
C PRO A 56 19.44 -6.28 -13.02
N ALA A 57 19.67 -7.29 -12.19
CA ALA A 57 18.65 -8.23 -11.76
C ALA A 57 17.58 -7.58 -10.88
N ALA A 58 17.99 -6.69 -9.96
CA ALA A 58 17.05 -5.94 -9.13
C ALA A 58 16.24 -4.93 -9.97
N GLN A 59 16.87 -4.19 -10.89
CA GLN A 59 16.17 -3.30 -11.82
C GLN A 59 15.12 -4.04 -12.65
N THR A 60 15.47 -5.23 -13.16
CA THR A 60 14.51 -6.07 -13.89
C THR A 60 13.29 -6.43 -13.03
N LYS A 61 13.49 -6.81 -11.77
CA LYS A 61 12.38 -7.12 -10.84
C LYS A 61 11.54 -5.88 -10.52
N ILE A 62 12.16 -4.72 -10.37
CA ILE A 62 11.45 -3.44 -10.18
C ILE A 62 10.55 -3.17 -11.40
N ASN A 63 11.09 -3.29 -12.61
CA ASN A 63 10.35 -3.02 -13.85
C ASN A 63 9.18 -3.98 -14.03
N GLN A 64 9.40 -5.28 -13.81
CA GLN A 64 8.32 -6.29 -13.84
C GLN A 64 7.19 -5.98 -12.86
N ARG A 65 7.51 -5.53 -11.64
CA ARG A 65 6.50 -5.16 -10.64
C ARG A 65 5.78 -3.86 -11.00
N LEU A 66 6.44 -2.97 -11.73
CA LEU A 66 5.88 -1.69 -12.19
C LEU A 66 5.00 -1.81 -13.45
N GLU A 67 5.01 -2.94 -14.17
CA GLU A 67 4.16 -3.14 -15.37
C GLU A 67 2.66 -2.88 -15.09
N LYS A 68 2.20 -3.16 -13.87
CA LYS A 68 0.81 -2.89 -13.44
C LYS A 68 0.52 -1.41 -13.16
N GLY A 69 1.52 -0.52 -13.26
CA GLY A 69 1.42 0.93 -13.06
C GLY A 69 1.45 1.41 -11.60
N TYR A 70 1.65 0.50 -10.64
CA TYR A 70 1.74 0.82 -9.22
C TYR A 70 2.50 -0.26 -8.45
N LEU A 71 2.97 0.07 -7.25
CA LEU A 71 3.55 -0.86 -6.28
C LEU A 71 2.70 -0.86 -5.02
N THR A 72 2.54 -2.03 -4.42
CA THR A 72 2.02 -2.16 -3.06
C THR A 72 3.12 -1.94 -2.04
N ARG A 73 2.75 -1.74 -0.77
CA ARG A 73 3.74 -1.70 0.32
C ARG A 73 4.59 -2.96 0.40
N ARG A 74 3.98 -4.11 0.10
CA ARG A 74 4.67 -5.39 0.03
C ARG A 74 5.68 -5.43 -1.11
N ASP A 75 5.27 -5.00 -2.30
CA ASP A 75 6.19 -4.92 -3.45
C ASP A 75 7.42 -4.08 -3.10
N VAL A 76 7.25 -2.91 -2.45
CA VAL A 76 8.39 -2.07 -2.04
C VAL A 76 9.30 -2.81 -1.05
N SER A 77 8.74 -3.47 -0.04
CA SER A 77 9.52 -4.23 0.94
C SER A 77 10.32 -5.37 0.29
N ASP A 78 9.67 -6.13 -0.61
CA ASP A 78 10.32 -7.23 -1.33
C ASP A 78 11.45 -6.69 -2.22
N LEU A 79 11.20 -5.60 -2.96
CA LEU A 79 12.18 -4.99 -3.85
C LEU A 79 13.39 -4.39 -3.10
N ILE A 80 13.18 -3.81 -1.91
CA ILE A 80 14.29 -3.37 -1.05
C ILE A 80 15.16 -4.58 -0.67
N GLY A 81 14.55 -5.73 -0.35
CA GLY A 81 15.27 -6.97 -0.09
C GLY A 81 16.11 -7.43 -1.27
N GLU A 82 15.57 -7.33 -2.49
CA GLU A 82 16.28 -7.67 -3.73
C GLU A 82 17.47 -6.75 -4.01
N ILE A 83 17.29 -5.44 -3.78
CA ILE A 83 18.37 -4.46 -3.88
C ILE A 83 19.49 -4.80 -2.89
N LEU A 84 19.15 -5.06 -1.63
CA LEU A 84 20.12 -5.41 -0.59
C LEU A 84 20.85 -6.73 -0.89
N HIS A 85 20.16 -7.74 -1.43
CA HIS A 85 20.79 -9.01 -1.81
C HIS A 85 21.82 -8.82 -2.92
N GLY A 86 21.52 -7.97 -3.90
CA GLY A 86 22.44 -7.67 -5.01
C GLY A 86 23.54 -6.68 -4.66
N ALA A 87 23.55 -6.11 -3.46
CA ALA A 87 24.46 -5.04 -3.08
C ALA A 87 25.76 -5.57 -2.42
N PRO A 88 26.86 -4.79 -2.46
CA PRO A 88 28.09 -5.11 -1.75
C PRO A 88 27.89 -5.26 -0.23
N ALA A 89 28.76 -6.04 0.42
CA ALA A 89 28.74 -6.17 1.87
C ALA A 89 28.88 -4.81 2.58
N GLY A 90 27.96 -4.52 3.51
CA GLY A 90 27.92 -3.24 4.24
C GLY A 90 27.09 -2.15 3.57
N TYR A 91 26.47 -2.42 2.41
CA TYR A 91 25.50 -1.50 1.80
C TYR A 91 24.24 -1.37 2.66
N ALA A 92 23.70 -0.15 2.75
CA ALA A 92 22.46 0.14 3.46
C ALA A 92 21.55 0.98 2.57
N VAL A 93 20.30 0.54 2.44
CA VAL A 93 19.26 1.31 1.76
C VAL A 93 18.84 2.47 2.65
N SER A 94 18.81 3.67 2.09
CA SER A 94 18.36 4.82 2.86
C SER A 94 16.85 4.96 2.78
N THR A 95 16.18 4.95 3.94
CA THR A 95 14.72 5.09 4.02
C THR A 95 14.24 6.54 3.91
N LEU A 96 15.16 7.48 3.71
CA LEU A 96 14.89 8.90 3.54
C LEU A 96 14.61 9.18 2.07
N ALA A 97 13.50 9.88 1.81
CA ALA A 97 13.22 10.44 0.50
C ALA A 97 14.41 11.27 0.00
N PRO A 98 14.77 11.17 -1.29
CA PRO A 98 15.84 11.97 -1.86
C PRO A 98 15.48 13.47 -1.84
N PRO A 99 16.48 14.38 -1.82
CA PRO A 99 16.25 15.82 -1.82
C PRO A 99 15.31 16.26 -2.95
N GLY A 100 14.31 17.07 -2.64
CA GLY A 100 13.31 17.54 -3.62
C GLY A 100 12.15 16.56 -3.88
N MET A 101 12.08 15.44 -3.13
CA MET A 101 10.91 14.56 -3.04
C MET A 101 10.23 14.62 -1.67
N ASP A 102 10.30 15.78 -1.01
CA ASP A 102 9.57 16.07 0.22
C ASP A 102 8.09 16.27 -0.09
N GLU A 103 7.42 15.18 -0.40
CA GLU A 103 5.98 15.16 -0.66
C GLU A 103 5.21 15.18 0.67
N PRO A 104 4.07 15.89 0.72
CA PRO A 104 3.19 15.85 1.88
C PRO A 104 2.83 14.40 2.20
N LYS A 105 3.01 14.00 3.46
CA LYS A 105 2.54 12.69 3.90
C LYS A 105 1.02 12.66 3.80
N GLU A 106 0.50 11.68 3.06
CA GLU A 106 -0.94 11.40 3.02
C GLU A 106 -1.43 11.11 4.45
N SER A 107 -2.59 11.68 4.81
CA SER A 107 -3.19 11.40 6.11
C SER A 107 -3.72 9.96 6.12
N PHE A 108 -3.70 9.30 7.29
CA PHE A 108 -4.20 7.93 7.42
C PHE A 108 -5.65 7.76 6.93
N ASN A 109 -6.51 8.76 7.19
CA ASN A 109 -7.92 8.71 6.76
C ASN A 109 -8.06 8.82 5.23
N THR A 110 -7.27 9.71 4.62
CA THR A 110 -7.23 9.86 3.16
C THR A 110 -6.74 8.58 2.51
N GLU A 111 -5.68 7.99 3.07
CA GLU A 111 -5.10 6.74 2.58
C GLU A 111 -6.10 5.57 2.68
N ILE A 112 -6.80 5.45 3.80
CA ILE A 112 -7.87 4.46 3.99
C ILE A 112 -8.95 4.64 2.93
N LEU A 113 -9.46 5.87 2.78
CA LEU A 113 -10.54 6.15 1.83
C LEU A 113 -10.10 5.79 0.42
N ARG A 114 -8.89 6.20 0.03
CA ARG A 114 -8.27 5.91 -1.28
C ARG A 114 -8.15 4.41 -1.54
N ARG A 115 -7.75 3.62 -0.54
CA ARG A 115 -7.72 2.14 -0.65
C ARG A 115 -9.11 1.56 -0.91
N PHE A 116 -10.12 2.06 -0.20
CA PHE A 116 -11.50 1.60 -0.34
C PHE A 116 -12.13 2.01 -1.68
N THR A 117 -11.82 3.20 -2.19
CA THR A 117 -12.31 3.67 -3.50
C THR A 117 -11.54 3.07 -4.67
N GLY A 118 -10.34 2.53 -4.43
CA GLY A 118 -9.47 1.97 -5.47
C GLY A 118 -8.64 3.03 -6.20
N ASP A 119 -8.64 4.25 -5.69
CA ASP A 119 -7.93 5.38 -6.27
C ASP A 119 -6.41 5.18 -6.18
N ARG A 120 -5.71 5.62 -7.24
CA ARG A 120 -4.25 5.53 -7.30
C ARG A 120 -3.61 6.69 -6.58
N LEU A 121 -2.44 6.45 -5.99
CA LEU A 121 -1.61 7.53 -5.47
C LEU A 121 -1.05 8.34 -6.64
N GLU A 122 -1.26 9.64 -6.58
CA GLU A 122 -0.58 10.64 -7.41
C GLU A 122 0.59 11.19 -6.60
N ALA A 123 1.81 10.77 -6.96
CA ALA A 123 3.04 11.13 -6.28
C ALA A 123 4.14 11.38 -7.32
N ARG A 124 4.96 12.42 -7.12
CA ARG A 124 6.07 12.74 -8.03
C ARG A 124 7.10 11.62 -8.04
N SER A 125 7.41 11.08 -6.88
CA SER A 125 8.27 9.90 -6.68
C SER A 125 7.81 8.69 -7.49
N LYS A 126 6.50 8.42 -7.54
CA LYS A 126 5.94 7.36 -8.39
C LYS A 126 6.16 7.65 -9.88
N THR A 127 5.84 8.85 -10.34
CA THR A 127 6.02 9.25 -11.74
C THR A 127 7.49 9.15 -12.16
N LEU A 128 8.42 9.60 -11.32
CA LEU A 128 9.85 9.52 -11.58
C LEU A 128 10.33 8.06 -11.64
N LEU A 129 9.85 7.19 -10.76
CA LEU A 129 10.21 5.77 -10.81
C LEU A 129 9.72 5.11 -12.11
N LEU A 130 8.50 5.44 -12.54
CA LEU A 130 7.96 4.94 -13.81
C LEU A 130 8.76 5.43 -15.01
N GLN A 131 9.25 6.68 -14.98
CA GLN A 131 10.15 7.21 -16.03
C GLN A 131 11.48 6.47 -16.05
N LEU A 132 12.14 6.32 -14.89
CA LEU A 132 13.41 5.59 -14.78
C LEU A 132 13.31 4.14 -15.25
N ALA A 133 12.18 3.48 -14.95
CA ALA A 133 11.91 2.10 -15.38
C ALA A 133 11.63 1.97 -16.88
N HIS A 134 11.20 3.06 -17.54
CA HIS A 134 10.92 3.08 -18.98
C HIS A 134 12.16 3.43 -19.81
N ASP A 135 13.05 4.26 -19.27
CA ASP A 135 14.26 4.74 -19.94
C ASP A 135 15.43 3.73 -19.87
N SER A 136 15.28 2.65 -19.09
CA SER A 136 16.27 1.58 -18.85
C SER A 136 16.00 0.33 -19.67
#